data_AF-A0AAD8BFG0-F1
#
_entry.id   AF-A0AAD8BFG0-F1
#
_cell.length_a   1.000
_cell.length_b   1.000
_cell.length_c   1.000
_cell.angle_alpha   90.00
_cell.angle_beta   90.00
_cell.angle_gamma   90.00
#
_symmetry.space_group_name_H-M   'P 1'
#
loop_
_entity.id
_entity.type
_entity.pdbx_description
1 polymer ?
#
loop_
_entity_poly.entity_id
_entity_poly.type
_entity_poly.pdbx_seq_one_letter_code
_entity_poly.pdbx_strand_id
1 'polypeptide(L)'
;MNQEPNSLFLYSTITVVFFLVQDSTQQGQDCETGWFGPGCRFKCHCRTACNGTGSCVDDLCEIGYFGYACQYRDLATLATQDVDVVTDGDDNTCMRFNPNTKVTIAFTGGTFRFFRIILIKDSGAGKSAVIKEIGRAGGQLIFLSG
;
A
#
# COMPACT_ATOMS: atom_id res chain seq x y z
N MET A 1 13.29 34.10 -56.70
CA MET A 1 13.88 33.18 -55.70
C MET A 1 12.81 32.97 -54.64
N ASN A 2 11.90 32.02 -54.87
CA ASN A 2 10.85 31.68 -53.91
C ASN A 2 11.06 30.22 -53.50
N GLN A 3 11.62 30.02 -52.31
CA GLN A 3 11.74 28.72 -51.68
C GLN A 3 10.74 28.71 -50.51
N GLU A 4 9.66 27.94 -50.63
CA GLU A 4 8.73 27.69 -49.53
C GLU A 4 9.36 26.72 -48.51
N PRO A 5 9.24 26.96 -47.20
CA PRO A 5 9.62 25.98 -46.19
C PRO A 5 8.42 25.19 -45.63
N ASN A 6 8.59 23.87 -45.61
CA ASN A 6 8.34 23.03 -44.42
C ASN A 6 6.89 22.63 -44.05
N SER A 7 6.12 22.09 -45.00
CA SER A 7 4.84 21.40 -44.71
C SER A 7 5.03 20.03 -44.01
N LEU A 8 6.20 19.39 -44.13
CA LEU A 8 6.45 18.02 -43.64
C LEU A 8 6.64 17.91 -42.12
N PHE A 9 7.06 18.98 -41.43
CA PHE A 9 7.34 18.91 -39.99
C PHE A 9 6.08 18.86 -39.13
N LEU A 10 4.98 19.43 -39.61
CA LEU A 10 3.70 19.46 -38.88
C LEU A 10 3.01 18.10 -38.84
N TYR A 11 3.10 17.30 -39.91
CA TYR A 11 2.51 15.96 -39.94
C TYR A 11 3.23 14.99 -38.99
N SER A 12 4.56 15.12 -38.88
CA SER A 12 5.37 14.26 -38.01
C SER A 12 5.02 14.44 -36.52
N THR A 13 4.89 15.68 -36.05
CA THR A 13 4.54 15.95 -34.65
C THR A 13 3.12 15.52 -34.30
N ILE A 14 2.15 15.75 -35.19
CA ILE A 14 0.76 15.30 -35.01
C ILE A 14 0.69 13.77 -34.88
N THR A 15 1.45 13.05 -35.70
CA THR A 15 1.48 11.58 -35.66
C THR A 15 2.09 11.05 -34.36
N VAL A 16 3.19 11.65 -33.89
CA VAL A 16 3.82 11.28 -32.61
C VAL A 16 2.90 11.54 -31.41
N VAL A 17 2.14 12.65 -31.41
CA VAL A 17 1.15 12.94 -30.36
C VAL A 17 0.03 11.90 -30.36
N PHE A 18 -0.46 11.47 -31.52
CA PHE A 18 -1.48 10.41 -31.61
C PHE A 18 -1.00 9.05 -31.05
N PHE A 19 0.28 8.69 -31.20
CA PHE A 19 0.82 7.45 -30.63
C PHE A 19 0.99 7.50 -29.10
N LEU A 20 1.25 8.69 -28.51
CA LEU A 20 1.37 8.83 -27.05
C LEU A 20 0.01 8.91 -26.34
N VAL A 21 -1.08 9.13 -27.08
CA VAL A 21 -2.47 9.16 -26.56
C VAL A 21 -3.14 7.79 -26.72
N GLN A 22 -2.40 6.70 -26.97
CA GLN A 22 -2.95 5.35 -26.88
C GLN A 22 -3.25 4.98 -25.42
N ASP A 23 -4.42 5.45 -25.00
CA ASP A 23 -5.41 4.78 -24.16
C ASP A 23 -4.82 3.68 -23.26
N SER A 24 -4.58 4.05 -22.02
CA SER A 24 -4.69 3.14 -20.88
C SER A 24 -6.14 2.67 -20.76
N THR A 25 -6.66 2.00 -21.78
CA THR A 25 -7.82 1.13 -21.64
C THR A 25 -7.34 0.01 -20.73
N GLN A 26 -7.66 0.15 -19.44
CA GLN A 26 -7.75 -1.01 -18.57
C GLN A 26 -8.64 -1.99 -19.31
N GLN A 27 -8.04 -3.01 -19.92
CA GLN A 27 -8.76 -4.23 -20.26
C GLN A 27 -9.47 -4.62 -18.96
N GLY A 28 -10.78 -4.43 -18.93
CA GLY A 28 -11.63 -5.15 -18.00
C GLY A 28 -11.45 -6.62 -18.34
N GLN A 29 -10.39 -7.24 -17.79
CA GLN A 29 -10.38 -8.68 -17.66
C GLN A 29 -11.61 -9.00 -16.83
N ASP A 30 -12.48 -9.83 -17.40
CA ASP A 30 -13.68 -10.31 -16.74
C ASP A 30 -13.21 -11.21 -15.59
N CYS A 31 -12.91 -10.59 -14.45
CA CYS A 31 -12.47 -11.29 -13.26
C CYS A 31 -13.67 -11.99 -12.63
N GLU A 32 -13.40 -13.13 -11.99
CA GLU A 32 -14.41 -13.78 -11.15
C GLU A 32 -14.95 -12.79 -10.12
N THR A 33 -16.23 -12.93 -9.76
CA THR A 33 -16.88 -12.06 -8.79
C THR A 33 -16.05 -11.91 -7.52
N GLY A 34 -15.73 -10.66 -7.18
CA GLY A 34 -14.92 -10.33 -6.01
C GLY A 34 -13.41 -10.29 -6.25
N TRP A 35 -12.94 -10.48 -7.49
CA TRP A 35 -11.54 -10.31 -7.88
C TRP A 35 -11.37 -9.14 -8.85
N PHE A 36 -10.22 -8.46 -8.80
CA PHE A 36 -9.94 -7.30 -9.63
C PHE A 36 -8.43 -7.03 -9.83
N GLY A 37 -8.16 -6.05 -10.69
CA GLY A 37 -6.82 -5.56 -11.02
C GLY A 37 -6.07 -6.44 -12.04
N PRO A 38 -4.79 -6.12 -12.33
CA PRO A 38 -4.04 -6.82 -13.37
C PRO A 38 -3.90 -8.31 -13.05
N GLY A 39 -4.42 -9.17 -13.92
CA GLY A 39 -4.42 -10.62 -13.73
C GLY A 39 -5.33 -11.11 -12.59
N CYS A 40 -6.35 -10.33 -12.22
CA CYS A 40 -7.33 -10.67 -11.17
C CYS A 40 -6.67 -11.07 -9.82
N ARG A 41 -5.55 -10.41 -9.48
CA ARG A 41 -4.72 -10.78 -8.33
C ARG A 41 -5.20 -10.22 -6.99
N PHE A 42 -6.12 -9.27 -7.00
CA PHE A 42 -6.64 -8.65 -5.79
C PHE A 42 -8.03 -9.16 -5.49
N LYS A 43 -8.23 -9.63 -4.26
CA LYS A 43 -9.55 -10.00 -3.76
C LYS A 43 -10.16 -8.82 -3.02
N CYS A 44 -11.44 -8.62 -3.22
CA CYS A 44 -12.24 -7.62 -2.55
C CYS A 44 -12.63 -8.09 -1.14
N HIS A 45 -12.42 -7.21 -0.17
CA HIS A 45 -12.76 -7.39 1.25
C HIS A 45 -13.58 -6.22 1.77
N CYS A 46 -14.57 -5.83 0.97
CA CYS A 46 -15.57 -4.84 1.36
C CYS A 46 -16.57 -5.46 2.32
N ARG A 47 -17.10 -4.67 3.26
CA ARG A 47 -18.09 -5.14 4.23
C ARG A 47 -19.38 -5.64 3.56
N THR A 48 -19.79 -4.98 2.47
CA THR A 48 -21.02 -5.30 1.74
C THR A 48 -20.73 -5.92 0.39
N ALA A 49 -20.31 -5.12 -0.59
CA ALA A 49 -19.99 -5.58 -1.93
C ALA A 49 -18.99 -4.62 -2.60
N CYS A 50 -18.31 -5.13 -3.63
CA CYS A 50 -17.47 -4.36 -4.53
C CYS A 50 -18.03 -4.32 -5.94
N ASN A 51 -17.70 -3.25 -6.65
CA ASN A 51 -17.94 -3.14 -8.08
C ASN A 51 -16.87 -3.93 -8.89
N GLY A 52 -17.00 -3.95 -10.22
CA GLY A 52 -16.04 -4.60 -11.11
C GLY A 52 -14.62 -4.02 -11.09
N THR A 53 -14.43 -2.83 -10.52
CA THR A 53 -13.09 -2.22 -10.32
C THR A 53 -12.47 -2.59 -8.97
N GLY A 54 -13.19 -3.30 -8.11
CA GLY A 54 -12.79 -3.66 -6.75
C GLY A 54 -13.16 -2.65 -5.67
N SER A 55 -13.72 -1.49 -6.02
CA SER A 55 -14.09 -0.44 -5.07
C SER A 55 -15.34 -0.84 -4.29
N CYS A 56 -15.36 -0.52 -2.99
CA CYS A 56 -16.49 -0.82 -2.11
C CYS A 56 -17.64 0.15 -2.35
N VAL A 57 -18.88 -0.35 -2.32
CA VAL A 57 -20.08 0.48 -2.52
C VAL A 57 -20.32 1.43 -1.34
N ASP A 58 -19.91 1.03 -0.15
CA ASP A 58 -20.06 1.77 1.11
C ASP A 58 -18.75 2.42 1.59
N ASP A 59 -17.67 2.34 0.80
CA ASP A 59 -16.32 2.75 1.18
C ASP A 59 -15.81 2.12 2.50
N LEU A 60 -16.40 1.01 2.95
CA LEU A 60 -16.06 0.35 4.22
C LEU A 60 -15.42 -1.01 3.99
N CYS A 61 -14.22 -1.17 4.55
CA CYS A 61 -13.54 -2.45 4.60
C CYS A 61 -14.09 -3.37 5.70
N GLU A 62 -13.91 -4.67 5.48
CA GLU A 62 -13.91 -5.66 6.55
C GLU A 62 -12.87 -5.29 7.61
N ILE A 63 -13.13 -5.67 8.86
CA ILE A 63 -12.19 -5.42 9.97
C ILE A 63 -10.85 -6.11 9.65
N GLY A 64 -9.75 -5.35 9.77
CA GLY A 64 -8.40 -5.83 9.44
C GLY A 64 -8.04 -5.76 7.95
N TYR A 65 -8.85 -5.08 7.12
CA TYR A 65 -8.52 -4.77 5.73
C TYR A 65 -8.48 -3.27 5.48
N PHE A 66 -7.65 -2.84 4.53
CA PHE A 66 -7.44 -1.45 4.18
C PHE A 66 -6.88 -1.30 2.75
N GLY A 67 -6.67 -0.04 2.35
CA GLY A 67 -6.31 0.35 0.99
C GLY A 67 -7.53 0.85 0.22
N TYR A 68 -7.29 1.46 -0.94
CA TYR A 68 -8.33 2.09 -1.76
C TYR A 68 -9.50 1.16 -2.12
N ALA A 69 -9.23 -0.14 -2.24
CA ALA A 69 -10.21 -1.16 -2.60
C ALA A 69 -10.23 -2.31 -1.58
N CYS A 70 -9.85 -2.02 -0.33
CA CYS A 70 -9.74 -2.98 0.77
C CYS A 70 -8.90 -4.22 0.41
N GLN A 71 -7.90 -4.05 -0.45
CA GLN A 71 -7.12 -5.15 -1.03
C GLN A 71 -6.00 -5.64 -0.12
N TYR A 72 -5.66 -4.87 0.92
CA TYR A 72 -4.55 -5.18 1.81
C TYR A 72 -5.07 -5.60 3.17
N ARG A 73 -4.49 -6.67 3.69
CA ARG A 73 -4.80 -7.18 5.02
C ARG A 73 -3.78 -6.64 6.02
N ASP A 74 -4.28 -6.09 7.12
CA ASP A 74 -3.45 -5.67 8.23
C ASP A 74 -3.09 -6.90 9.08
N LEU A 75 -1.86 -7.36 8.94
CA LEU A 75 -1.36 -8.49 9.70
C LEU A 75 -1.14 -8.16 11.19
N ALA A 76 -1.07 -6.87 11.56
CA ALA A 76 -0.95 -6.45 12.96
C ALA A 76 -2.19 -6.85 13.76
N THR A 77 -3.38 -6.82 13.14
CA THR A 77 -4.65 -7.22 13.78
C THR A 77 -4.73 -8.71 14.15
N LEU A 78 -3.80 -9.52 13.66
CA LEU A 78 -3.74 -10.98 13.87
C LEU A 78 -2.44 -11.41 14.53
N ALA A 79 -1.56 -10.46 14.81
CA ALA A 79 -0.31 -10.75 15.45
C ALA A 79 -0.56 -11.29 16.87
N THR A 80 0.41 -12.04 17.35
CA THR A 80 0.54 -12.32 18.79
C THR A 80 1.64 -11.43 19.31
N GLN A 81 1.30 -10.59 20.30
CA GLN A 81 2.19 -9.61 20.91
C GLN A 81 2.05 -9.61 22.43
N ASP A 82 3.09 -9.12 23.10
CA ASP A 82 3.10 -8.96 24.56
C ASP A 82 2.43 -7.65 25.01
N VAL A 83 2.30 -6.66 24.11
CA VAL A 83 1.81 -5.32 24.43
C VAL A 83 0.90 -4.82 23.30
N ASP A 84 -0.40 -4.63 23.58
CA ASP A 84 -1.40 -4.29 22.55
C ASP A 84 -1.14 -2.98 21.82
N VAL A 85 -0.53 -2.01 22.51
CA VAL A 85 -0.23 -0.67 21.96
C VAL A 85 0.73 -0.68 20.77
N VAL A 86 1.37 -1.81 20.47
CA VAL A 86 2.33 -1.93 19.35
C VAL A 86 1.65 -2.29 18.03
N THR A 87 0.38 -2.69 18.07
CA THR A 87 -0.40 -3.19 16.92
C THR A 87 -1.83 -2.64 16.90
N ASP A 88 -2.15 -1.64 17.73
CA ASP A 88 -3.50 -1.07 17.85
C ASP A 88 -3.89 -0.15 16.67
N GLY A 89 -2.92 0.21 15.82
CA GLY A 89 -3.15 1.05 14.65
C GLY A 89 -3.31 2.54 14.95
N ASP A 90 -3.05 2.99 16.19
CA ASP A 90 -3.08 4.40 16.56
C ASP A 90 -1.65 4.96 16.71
N ASP A 91 -1.29 5.87 15.82
CA ASP A 91 0.04 6.50 15.82
C ASP A 91 0.31 7.39 17.05
N ASN A 92 -0.74 7.69 17.85
CA ASN A 92 -0.63 8.52 19.04
C ASN A 92 -0.41 7.72 20.32
N THR A 93 -0.71 6.42 20.29
CA THR A 93 -0.48 5.49 21.39
C THR A 93 0.86 4.79 21.14
N CYS A 94 1.86 5.15 21.93
CA CYS A 94 3.21 4.59 21.78
C CYS A 94 3.72 4.11 23.13
N MET A 95 4.32 2.92 23.15
CA MET A 95 5.05 2.47 24.34
C MET A 95 6.36 3.26 24.50
N ARG A 96 6.74 3.51 25.76
CA ARG A 96 8.04 4.11 26.07
C ARG A 96 9.13 3.05 25.96
N PHE A 97 10.06 3.26 25.03
CA PHE A 97 11.25 2.43 24.92
C PHE A 97 12.31 2.86 25.93
N ASN A 98 12.85 1.89 26.66
CA ASN A 98 14.12 2.00 27.37
C ASN A 98 15.12 1.00 26.75
N PRO A 99 16.43 1.09 27.04
CA PRO A 99 17.44 0.22 26.42
C PRO A 99 17.26 -1.28 26.67
N ASN A 100 16.45 -1.65 27.67
CA ASN A 100 16.16 -3.04 28.03
C ASN A 100 14.80 -3.52 27.50
N THR A 101 14.01 -2.64 26.89
CA THR A 101 12.70 -2.99 26.33
C THR A 101 12.90 -3.87 25.11
N LYS A 102 12.32 -5.07 25.13
CA LYS A 102 12.23 -5.97 23.98
C LYS A 102 10.77 -6.19 23.66
N VAL A 103 10.42 -6.12 22.39
CA VAL A 103 9.08 -6.37 21.88
C VAL A 103 9.19 -7.46 20.83
N THR A 104 8.38 -8.51 20.99
CA THR A 104 8.26 -9.58 20.01
C THR A 104 6.88 -9.47 19.39
N ILE A 105 6.84 -9.42 18.05
CA ILE A 105 5.59 -9.48 17.29
C ILE A 105 5.67 -10.72 16.42
N ALA A 106 4.80 -11.70 16.71
CA ALA A 106 4.73 -12.94 15.97
C ALA A 106 3.58 -12.88 14.95
N PHE A 107 3.88 -13.22 13.71
CA PHE A 107 2.90 -13.29 12.62
C PHE A 107 2.84 -14.70 12.07
N THR A 108 1.66 -15.14 11.64
CA THR A 108 1.51 -16.33 10.81
C THR A 108 2.28 -16.12 9.50
N GLY A 109 3.10 -17.10 9.10
CA GLY A 109 3.96 -16.98 7.92
C GLY A 109 3.19 -16.62 6.64
N GLY A 110 3.76 -15.73 5.84
CA GLY A 110 3.17 -15.24 4.59
C GLY A 110 4.04 -14.19 3.92
N THR A 111 3.63 -13.73 2.74
CA THR A 111 4.28 -12.60 2.06
C THR A 111 3.52 -11.31 2.34
N PHE A 112 4.20 -10.31 2.89
CA PHE A 112 3.67 -8.95 2.99
C PHE A 112 4.30 -8.04 1.94
N ARG A 113 3.57 -6.98 1.57
CA ARG A 113 3.99 -6.00 0.56
C ARG A 113 4.78 -4.85 1.18
N PHE A 114 4.33 -4.40 2.34
CA PHE A 114 4.90 -3.28 3.08
C PHE A 114 4.85 -3.57 4.57
N PHE A 115 5.69 -2.88 5.30
CA PHE A 115 5.80 -2.97 6.74
C PHE A 115 6.09 -1.57 7.27
N ARG A 116 5.37 -1.16 8.31
CA ARG A 116 5.42 0.19 8.88
C ARG A 116 5.71 0.07 10.37
N ILE A 117 6.76 0.74 10.82
CA ILE A 117 7.03 0.97 12.24
C ILE A 117 7.06 2.47 12.45
N ILE A 118 6.45 2.92 13.54
CA ILE A 118 6.53 4.31 13.98
C ILE A 118 7.40 4.39 15.23
N LEU A 119 8.54 5.07 15.09
CA LEU A 119 9.47 5.34 16.20
C LEU A 119 9.41 6.83 16.49
N ILE A 120 8.86 7.20 17.65
CA ILE A 120 8.79 8.60 18.09
C ILE A 120 9.92 8.87 19.08
N LYS A 121 10.87 9.73 18.70
CA LYS A 121 11.91 10.21 19.64
C LYS A 121 11.43 11.46 20.35
N ASP A 122 11.25 11.38 21.66
CA ASP A 122 10.91 12.53 22.49
C ASP A 122 12.19 13.33 22.81
N SER A 123 12.53 14.30 21.95
CA SER A 123 13.81 15.04 22.04
C SER A 123 13.65 16.43 22.66
N GLY A 124 12.51 16.75 23.29
CA GLY A 124 12.23 18.10 23.81
C GLY A 124 12.05 19.19 22.74
N ALA A 125 12.33 18.90 21.45
CA ALA A 125 12.25 19.83 20.32
C ALA A 125 11.31 19.37 19.19
N GLY A 126 10.48 18.35 19.44
CA GLY A 126 9.48 17.84 18.48
C GLY A 126 9.56 16.33 18.27
N LYS A 127 8.40 15.74 17.93
CA LYS A 127 8.24 14.32 17.60
C LYS A 127 8.73 14.08 16.16
N SER A 128 9.76 13.26 15.98
CA SER A 128 10.15 12.74 14.65
C SER A 128 9.79 11.27 14.55
N ALA A 129 9.02 10.89 13.53
CA ALA A 129 8.67 9.50 13.22
C ALA A 129 9.61 8.97 12.13
N VAL A 130 10.34 7.89 12.41
CA VAL A 130 11.13 7.19 11.39
C VAL A 130 10.28 6.07 10.80
N ILE A 131 9.80 6.26 9.57
CA ILE A 131 9.12 5.21 8.80
C ILE A 131 10.20 4.41 8.07
N LYS A 132 10.38 3.14 8.43
CA LYS A 132 11.28 2.24 7.70
C LYS A 132 10.46 1.17 6.99
N GLU A 133 10.30 1.31 5.69
CA GLU A 133 9.72 0.26 4.84
C GLU A 133 10.75 -0.87 4.71
N ILE A 134 10.47 -2.02 5.33
CA ILE A 134 11.28 -3.22 5.18
C ILE A 134 10.44 -4.21 4.36
N GLY A 135 10.88 -4.56 3.16
CA GLY A 135 10.24 -5.57 2.33
C GLY A 135 10.88 -6.94 2.52
N ARG A 136 10.02 -7.96 2.77
CA ARG A 136 10.29 -9.40 2.89
C ARG A 136 11.03 -9.84 4.16
N ALA A 137 10.27 -10.22 5.18
CA ALA A 137 10.73 -11.07 6.28
C ALA A 137 9.82 -12.30 6.37
N GLY A 138 10.41 -13.49 6.28
CA GLY A 138 9.75 -14.71 6.75
C GLY A 138 10.09 -14.89 8.22
N GLY A 139 9.08 -15.00 9.08
CA GLY A 139 9.20 -15.41 10.48
C GLY A 139 9.88 -14.39 11.42
N GLN A 140 9.12 -13.92 12.41
CA GLN A 140 9.55 -13.22 13.64
C GLN A 140 10.56 -12.07 13.46
N LEU A 141 10.09 -10.82 13.55
CA LEU A 141 10.98 -9.67 13.74
C LEU A 141 11.31 -9.51 15.22
N ILE A 142 12.58 -9.62 15.57
CA ILE A 142 13.11 -9.33 16.90
C ILE A 142 13.80 -7.97 16.83
N PHE A 143 13.29 -6.99 17.59
CA PHE A 143 13.95 -5.69 17.75
C PHE A 143 14.94 -5.76 18.93
N LEU A 144 16.24 -5.65 18.63
CA LEU A 144 17.29 -5.47 19.63
C LEU A 144 17.93 -4.10 19.38
N SER A 145 17.89 -3.20 20.36
CA SER A 145 18.76 -2.02 20.34
C SER A 145 20.10 -2.39 20.97
N GLY A 146 21.19 -2.12 20.26
CA GLY A 146 22.53 -2.00 20.83
C GLY A 146 22.81 -0.57 21.30
#